data_AF-A0A977L497-F1
#
_entry.id   AF-A0A977L497-F1
#
_cell.length_a   1.000
_cell.length_b   1.000
_cell.length_c   1.000
_cell.angle_alpha   90.00
_cell.angle_beta   90.00
_cell.angle_gamma   90.00
#
_symmetry.space_group_name_H-M   'P 1'
#
loop_
_entity.id
_entity.type
_entity.pdbx_description
1 polymer ?
#
loop_
_entity_poly.entity_id
_entity_poly.type
_entity_poly.pdbx_seq_one_letter_code
_entity_poly.pdbx_strand_id
1 'polypeptide(L)'
;MVMTAEEQKIFVKKHLGPAFQTNGIKTKIVIFDHNCDHPNYPISILNDSEAKKFIDGSAFHLYLGNIDVLSQVQVAHPDRNIYFTEQWTWSKGEFGSDLRWHTKNLIIGATRNWSRNVLEWNLAADENQNPHTDAGGCTECLGALTIGDSIKRNVSYYIIGHASKFVSPNSVRIESTSLTSLPNVAFQTTNGQKVLIVLNDTDQAQKFSIRFAGKTASTELPASAVGTFVW
;
A
#
# COMPACT_ATOMS: atom_id res chain seq x y z
N MET A 1 2.62 15.24 16.43
CA MET A 1 2.79 14.90 17.87
C MET A 1 3.81 13.78 17.95
N VAL A 2 4.88 13.93 18.72
CA VAL A 2 5.83 12.81 18.93
C VAL A 2 5.22 11.86 19.96
N MET A 3 5.23 10.57 19.67
CA MET A 3 4.78 9.51 20.58
C MET A 3 5.71 8.30 20.42
N THR A 4 6.39 7.91 21.49
CA THR A 4 7.27 6.75 21.53
C THR A 4 6.48 5.44 21.54
N ALA A 5 7.13 4.32 21.20
CA ALA A 5 6.47 3.01 21.22
C ALA A 5 5.94 2.66 22.63
N GLU A 6 6.68 3.02 23.68
CA GLU A 6 6.24 2.80 25.07
C GLU A 6 4.97 3.61 25.40
N GLU A 7 4.92 4.87 24.99
CA GLU A 7 3.75 5.74 25.18
C GLU A 7 2.55 5.23 24.40
N GLN A 8 2.72 4.85 23.12
CA GLN A 8 1.62 4.31 22.32
C GLN A 8 1.11 2.97 22.90
N LYS A 9 2.02 2.10 23.38
CA LYS A 9 1.65 0.87 24.08
C LYS A 9 0.80 1.15 25.32
N ILE A 10 1.26 2.05 26.18
CA ILE A 10 0.53 2.44 27.40
C ILE A 10 -0.82 3.06 27.04
N PHE A 11 -0.86 3.94 26.04
CA PHE A 11 -2.07 4.60 25.58
C PHE A 11 -3.12 3.59 25.10
N VAL A 12 -2.74 2.65 24.23
CA VAL A 12 -3.65 1.61 23.75
C VAL A 12 -4.12 0.72 24.88
N LYS A 13 -3.20 0.24 25.72
CA LYS A 13 -3.46 -0.70 26.81
C LYS A 13 -4.36 -0.14 27.92
N LYS A 14 -4.08 1.09 28.37
CA LYS A 14 -4.71 1.67 29.57
C LYS A 14 -5.85 2.64 29.26
N HIS A 15 -5.94 3.16 28.04
CA HIS A 15 -6.88 4.24 27.71
C HIS A 15 -7.73 3.91 26.49
N LEU A 16 -7.15 3.85 25.29
CA LEU A 16 -7.93 3.74 24.05
C LEU A 16 -8.68 2.40 23.94
N GLY A 17 -8.00 1.28 24.17
CA GLY A 17 -8.58 -0.06 24.12
C GLY A 17 -9.75 -0.25 25.10
N PRO A 18 -9.55 0.01 26.41
CA PRO A 18 -10.63 -0.03 27.40
C PRO A 18 -11.79 0.91 27.08
N ALA A 19 -11.51 2.12 26.55
CA ALA A 19 -12.56 3.05 26.15
C ALA A 19 -13.39 2.50 24.98
N PHE A 20 -12.74 1.90 23.96
CA PHE A 20 -13.45 1.25 22.85
C PHE A 20 -14.32 0.10 23.35
N GLN A 21 -13.78 -0.76 24.22
CA GLN A 21 -14.50 -1.90 24.78
C GLN A 21 -15.71 -1.46 25.62
N THR A 22 -15.53 -0.49 26.52
CA THR A 22 -16.58 0.02 27.40
C THR A 22 -17.72 0.66 26.61
N ASN A 23 -17.40 1.35 25.51
CA ASN A 23 -18.38 2.02 24.66
C ASN A 23 -18.87 1.16 23.49
N GLY A 24 -18.48 -0.13 23.41
CA GLY A 24 -18.90 -1.02 22.34
C GLY A 24 -18.44 -0.62 20.93
N ILE A 25 -17.33 0.14 20.81
CA ILE A 25 -16.77 0.60 19.54
C ILE A 25 -16.05 -0.56 18.85
N LYS A 26 -16.51 -0.92 17.64
CA LYS A 26 -15.96 -2.03 16.85
C LYS A 26 -14.83 -1.62 15.90
N THR A 27 -14.54 -0.31 15.82
CA THR A 27 -13.47 0.22 14.97
C THR A 27 -12.13 -0.41 15.35
N LYS A 28 -11.36 -0.82 14.35
CA LYS A 28 -10.04 -1.42 14.53
C LYS A 28 -9.04 -0.39 15.01
N ILE A 29 -8.11 -0.81 15.88
CA ILE A 29 -6.94 -0.01 16.27
C ILE A 29 -5.74 -0.51 15.46
N VAL A 30 -5.14 0.40 14.71
CA VAL A 30 -3.92 0.16 13.92
C VAL A 30 -2.83 1.08 14.48
N ILE A 31 -1.67 0.51 14.79
CA ILE A 31 -0.57 1.19 15.49
C ILE A 31 0.56 1.59 14.53
N PHE A 32 1.52 2.35 15.04
CA PHE A 32 2.70 2.90 14.35
C PHE A 32 2.40 4.00 13.33
N ASP A 33 1.85 3.65 12.17
CA ASP A 33 1.45 4.59 11.09
C ASP A 33 2.59 5.53 10.66
N HIS A 34 3.76 4.94 10.38
CA HIS A 34 4.96 5.68 10.00
C HIS A 34 5.92 4.83 9.16
N ASN A 35 7.14 5.32 8.93
CA ASN A 35 8.02 4.80 7.90
C ASN A 35 8.54 3.37 8.14
N CYS A 36 8.85 2.68 7.04
CA CYS A 36 9.40 1.32 7.01
C CYS A 36 10.84 1.21 7.56
N ASP A 37 11.43 2.28 8.07
CA ASP A 37 12.77 2.30 8.68
C ASP A 37 12.78 1.95 10.18
N HIS A 38 11.62 1.88 10.84
CA HIS A 38 11.49 1.53 12.26
C HIS A 38 10.56 0.32 12.53
N PRO A 39 10.84 -0.87 11.97
CA PRO A 39 10.01 -2.08 12.20
C PRO A 39 9.86 -2.46 13.68
N ASN A 40 10.87 -2.14 14.50
CA ASN A 40 10.89 -2.48 15.92
C ASN A 40 9.81 -1.73 16.74
N TYR A 41 9.34 -0.58 16.26
CA TYR A 41 8.31 0.20 16.96
C TYR A 41 7.03 -0.63 17.13
N PRO A 42 6.32 -1.07 16.06
CA PRO A 42 5.11 -1.87 16.22
C PRO A 42 5.38 -3.23 16.87
N ILE A 43 6.53 -3.87 16.59
CA ILE A 43 6.90 -5.17 17.20
C ILE A 43 6.96 -5.05 18.74
N SER A 44 7.59 -4.00 19.27
CA SER A 44 7.71 -3.81 20.72
C SER A 44 6.35 -3.65 21.42
N ILE A 45 5.39 -3.00 20.76
CA ILE A 45 4.02 -2.84 21.27
C ILE A 45 3.26 -4.17 21.21
N LEU A 46 3.38 -4.88 20.09
CA LEU A 46 2.69 -6.15 19.85
C LEU A 46 3.23 -7.29 20.74
N ASN A 47 4.44 -7.16 21.30
CA ASN A 47 4.99 -8.05 22.32
C ASN A 47 4.26 -7.96 23.68
N ASP A 48 3.57 -6.86 23.99
CA ASP A 48 2.77 -6.73 25.22
C ASP A 48 1.37 -7.29 25.00
N SER A 49 1.10 -8.45 25.60
CA SER A 49 -0.16 -9.17 25.41
C SER A 49 -1.41 -8.40 25.88
N GLU A 50 -1.29 -7.42 26.78
CA GLU A 50 -2.41 -6.62 27.23
C GLU A 50 -2.74 -5.50 26.24
N ALA A 51 -1.73 -4.84 25.66
CA ALA A 51 -1.92 -3.92 24.54
C ALA A 51 -2.44 -4.66 23.30
N LYS A 52 -1.81 -5.80 22.98
CA LYS A 52 -2.09 -6.59 21.75
C LYS A 52 -3.54 -7.03 21.62
N LYS A 53 -4.27 -7.22 22.73
CA LYS A 53 -5.69 -7.60 22.75
C LYS A 53 -6.59 -6.58 22.02
N PHE A 54 -6.20 -5.31 22.00
CA PHE A 54 -6.97 -4.24 21.39
C PHE A 54 -6.52 -3.90 19.95
N ILE A 55 -5.36 -4.40 19.54
CA ILE A 55 -4.69 -4.00 18.29
C ILE A 55 -5.04 -5.00 17.19
N ASP A 56 -5.51 -4.50 16.05
CA ASP A 56 -5.79 -5.30 14.85
C ASP A 56 -4.53 -5.50 13.99
N GLY A 57 -3.64 -4.51 13.94
CA GLY A 57 -2.45 -4.55 13.11
C GLY A 57 -1.55 -3.31 13.23
N SER A 58 -0.56 -3.22 12.37
CA SER A 58 0.32 -2.06 12.22
C SER A 58 0.24 -1.44 10.82
N ALA A 59 0.40 -0.13 10.76
CA ALA A 59 0.38 0.66 9.54
C ALA A 59 1.77 1.19 9.19
N PHE A 60 2.05 1.32 7.89
CA PHE A 60 3.33 1.78 7.37
C PHE A 60 3.19 2.77 6.23
N HIS A 61 4.13 3.71 6.20
CA HIS A 61 4.40 4.64 5.11
C HIS A 61 5.74 4.24 4.45
N LEU A 62 6.01 4.70 3.23
CA LEU A 62 7.27 4.42 2.53
C LEU A 62 8.05 5.70 2.16
N TYR A 63 8.14 6.69 3.05
CA TYR A 63 9.04 7.83 2.84
C TYR A 63 10.49 7.48 3.13
N LEU A 64 10.70 6.55 4.07
CA LEU A 64 12.01 6.02 4.46
C LEU A 64 11.94 4.50 4.65
N GLY A 65 13.08 3.84 4.47
CA GLY A 65 13.21 2.38 4.63
C GLY A 65 12.89 1.59 3.37
N ASN A 66 12.52 0.31 3.56
CA ASN A 66 12.25 -0.63 2.48
C ASN A 66 10.94 -1.38 2.77
N ILE A 67 10.09 -1.56 1.75
CA ILE A 67 8.80 -2.23 1.87
C ILE A 67 8.89 -3.67 2.41
N ASP A 68 10.02 -4.35 2.24
CA ASP A 68 10.21 -5.73 2.74
C ASP A 68 10.16 -5.82 4.27
N VAL A 69 10.30 -4.70 5.00
CA VAL A 69 10.13 -4.65 6.46
C VAL A 69 8.75 -5.09 6.91
N LEU A 70 7.71 -4.91 6.09
CA LEU A 70 6.36 -5.36 6.41
C LEU A 70 6.33 -6.88 6.67
N SER A 71 7.11 -7.67 5.91
CA SER A 71 7.25 -9.11 6.14
C SER A 71 7.98 -9.43 7.45
N GLN A 72 8.92 -8.60 7.88
CA GLN A 72 9.60 -8.81 9.18
C GLN A 72 8.62 -8.67 10.34
N VAL A 73 7.76 -7.65 10.31
CA VAL A 73 6.73 -7.45 11.33
C VAL A 73 5.70 -8.58 11.28
N GLN A 74 5.34 -9.05 10.09
CA GLN A 74 4.44 -10.19 9.95
C GLN A 74 5.04 -11.50 10.47
N VAL A 75 6.35 -11.75 10.28
CA VAL A 75 7.02 -12.92 10.85
C VAL A 75 7.06 -12.85 12.39
N ALA A 76 7.27 -11.66 12.96
CA ALA A 76 7.27 -11.47 14.41
C ALA A 76 5.87 -11.62 15.03
N HIS A 77 4.83 -11.18 14.33
CA HIS A 77 3.44 -11.22 14.79
C HIS A 77 2.47 -11.69 13.69
N PRO A 78 2.52 -12.99 13.33
CA PRO A 78 1.73 -13.54 12.21
C PRO A 78 0.21 -13.52 12.47
N ASP A 79 -0.19 -13.32 13.73
CA ASP A 79 -1.56 -13.18 14.19
C ASP A 79 -2.10 -11.75 14.09
N ARG A 80 -1.37 -10.82 13.47
CA ARG A 80 -1.80 -9.42 13.27
C ARG A 80 -1.74 -9.01 11.82
N ASN A 81 -2.52 -7.99 11.50
CA ASN A 81 -2.62 -7.47 10.14
C ASN A 81 -1.52 -6.44 9.86
N ILE A 82 -1.15 -6.31 8.59
CA ILE A 82 -0.29 -5.25 8.08
C ILE A 82 -1.11 -4.36 7.15
N TYR A 83 -0.91 -3.04 7.26
CA TYR A 83 -1.57 -2.04 6.46
C TYR A 83 -0.54 -1.08 5.86
N PHE A 84 -0.74 -0.69 4.60
CA PHE A 84 0.02 0.36 3.95
C PHE A 84 -0.89 1.57 3.77
N THR A 85 -0.58 2.65 4.47
CA THR A 85 -1.51 3.75 4.71
C THR A 85 -1.12 5.04 4.02
N GLU A 86 0.13 5.20 3.58
CA GLU A 86 0.56 6.47 3.00
C GLU A 86 1.77 6.38 2.08
N GLN A 87 1.63 6.99 0.90
CA GLN A 87 2.70 7.48 0.04
C GLN A 87 2.14 8.61 -0.85
N TRP A 88 2.93 9.64 -1.14
CA TRP A 88 2.56 10.70 -2.09
C TRP A 88 3.37 10.60 -3.38
N THR A 89 2.83 11.14 -4.47
CA THR A 89 3.55 11.32 -5.74
C THR A 89 3.97 12.78 -5.89
N TRP A 90 5.13 13.03 -6.49
CA TRP A 90 5.71 14.37 -6.51
C TRP A 90 5.11 15.25 -7.60
N SER A 91 4.74 16.49 -7.26
CA SER A 91 4.22 17.46 -8.25
C SER A 91 5.23 17.81 -9.35
N LYS A 92 6.53 17.63 -9.07
CA LYS A 92 7.63 17.79 -10.05
C LYS A 92 8.16 16.43 -10.56
N GLY A 93 7.49 15.33 -10.23
CA GLY A 93 7.82 13.99 -10.65
C GLY A 93 7.47 13.72 -12.12
N GLU A 94 8.03 12.63 -12.64
CA GLU A 94 7.79 12.16 -14.01
C GLU A 94 6.81 11.00 -14.00
N PHE A 95 5.73 11.10 -14.78
CA PHE A 95 4.64 10.13 -14.79
C PHE A 95 5.11 8.66 -14.90
N GLY A 96 6.04 8.39 -15.82
CA GLY A 96 6.53 7.02 -16.04
C GLY A 96 7.34 6.48 -14.87
N SER A 97 8.22 7.30 -14.31
CA SER A 97 9.07 6.94 -13.16
C SER A 97 8.24 6.69 -11.91
N ASP A 98 7.26 7.56 -11.64
CA ASP A 98 6.37 7.43 -10.49
C ASP A 98 5.43 6.22 -10.64
N LEU A 99 4.83 6.01 -11.82
CA LEU A 99 4.00 4.84 -12.10
C LEU A 99 4.78 3.55 -11.83
N ARG A 100 6.02 3.48 -12.34
CA ARG A 100 6.91 2.33 -12.19
C ARG A 100 7.27 2.08 -10.72
N TRP A 101 7.76 3.10 -10.01
CA TRP A 101 8.20 2.94 -8.62
C TRP A 101 7.03 2.61 -7.68
N HIS A 102 5.91 3.32 -7.79
CA HIS A 102 4.75 3.10 -6.92
C HIS A 102 4.08 1.75 -7.19
N THR A 103 3.98 1.35 -8.45
CA THR A 103 3.43 0.02 -8.76
C THR A 103 4.35 -1.09 -8.21
N LYS A 104 5.67 -0.96 -8.39
CA LYS A 104 6.64 -1.94 -7.91
C LYS A 104 6.60 -2.08 -6.39
N ASN A 105 6.71 -0.96 -5.67
CA ASN A 105 6.89 -0.98 -4.22
C ASN A 105 5.57 -1.05 -3.46
N LEU A 106 4.48 -0.46 -3.98
CA LEU A 106 3.23 -0.37 -3.24
C LEU A 106 2.22 -1.41 -3.71
N ILE A 107 1.73 -1.31 -4.95
CA ILE A 107 0.71 -2.22 -5.46
C ILE A 107 1.20 -3.67 -5.42
N ILE A 108 2.41 -3.92 -5.91
CA ILE A 108 3.04 -5.24 -5.89
C ILE A 108 3.76 -5.48 -4.56
N GLY A 109 4.69 -4.61 -4.18
CA GLY A 109 5.58 -4.82 -3.04
C GLY A 109 4.84 -4.92 -1.70
N ALA A 110 3.95 -3.97 -1.38
CA ALA A 110 3.25 -3.98 -0.10
C ALA A 110 2.32 -5.18 0.03
N THR A 111 1.56 -5.52 -1.03
CA THR A 111 0.63 -6.65 -0.98
C THR A 111 1.33 -8.00 -0.97
N ARG A 112 2.48 -8.15 -1.65
CA ARG A 112 3.35 -9.33 -1.52
C ARG A 112 3.99 -9.42 -0.13
N ASN A 113 4.23 -8.28 0.52
CA ASN A 113 4.69 -8.18 1.91
C ASN A 113 3.52 -8.05 2.90
N TRP A 114 2.43 -8.79 2.67
CA TRP A 114 1.31 -9.00 3.61
C TRP A 114 0.40 -7.80 3.89
N SER A 115 0.63 -6.64 3.26
CA SER A 115 -0.30 -5.52 3.40
C SER A 115 -1.67 -5.89 2.86
N ARG A 116 -2.71 -5.57 3.63
CA ARG A 116 -4.11 -5.80 3.27
C ARG A 116 -4.72 -4.70 2.41
N ASN A 117 -4.04 -3.58 2.29
CA ASN A 117 -4.44 -2.40 1.52
C ASN A 117 -3.21 -1.67 0.96
N VAL A 118 -3.47 -0.73 0.06
CA VAL A 118 -2.50 0.29 -0.36
C VAL A 118 -3.27 1.59 -0.48
N LEU A 119 -2.85 2.60 0.26
CA LEU A 119 -3.40 3.95 0.17
C LEU A 119 -2.31 4.91 -0.31
N GLU A 120 -2.69 5.77 -1.26
CA GLU A 120 -1.92 6.97 -1.60
C GLU A 120 -2.58 8.19 -0.96
N TRP A 121 -1.84 9.29 -0.87
CA TRP A 121 -2.15 10.38 0.04
C TRP A 121 -3.37 11.23 -0.36
N ASN A 122 -3.18 12.30 -1.13
CA ASN A 122 -4.26 13.20 -1.48
C ASN A 122 -5.06 12.68 -2.68
N LEU A 123 -6.38 12.54 -2.53
CA LEU A 123 -7.25 12.24 -3.67
C LEU A 123 -7.26 13.41 -4.67
N ALA A 124 -7.28 14.65 -4.20
CA ALA A 124 -7.32 15.83 -5.04
C ALA A 124 -6.61 17.02 -4.39
N ALA A 125 -6.04 17.89 -5.22
CA ALA A 125 -5.54 19.22 -4.85
C ALA A 125 -5.79 20.19 -6.02
N ASP A 126 -5.66 21.50 -5.79
CA ASP A 126 -5.66 22.46 -6.88
C ASP A 126 -4.32 22.44 -7.66
N GLU A 127 -4.22 23.28 -8.70
CA GLU A 127 -3.03 23.38 -9.56
C GLU A 127 -1.78 23.83 -8.81
N ASN A 128 -1.94 24.47 -7.64
CA ASN A 128 -0.89 24.98 -6.77
C ASN A 128 -0.70 24.12 -5.50
N GLN A 129 -1.30 22.92 -5.46
CA GLN A 129 -1.23 21.98 -4.34
C GLN A 129 -1.85 22.51 -3.04
N ASN A 130 -2.81 23.44 -3.15
CA ASN A 130 -3.55 24.00 -2.03
C ASN A 130 -4.90 23.27 -1.79
N PRO A 131 -5.47 23.43 -0.57
CA PRO A 131 -4.84 24.02 0.62
C PRO A 131 -3.86 23.04 1.28
N HIS A 132 -2.79 23.57 1.86
CA HIS A 132 -1.92 22.85 2.78
C HIS A 132 -1.67 23.69 4.04
N THR A 133 -1.24 23.05 5.13
CA THR A 133 -0.90 23.79 6.36
C THR A 133 0.29 24.72 6.11
N ASP A 134 0.18 25.98 6.54
CA ASP A 134 1.22 27.01 6.33
C ASP A 134 2.57 26.67 6.97
N ALA A 135 2.56 25.90 8.06
CA ALA A 135 3.75 25.47 8.79
C ALA A 135 3.94 23.95 8.68
N GLY A 136 4.76 23.51 7.72
CA GLY A 136 5.17 22.11 7.56
C GLY A 136 4.21 21.24 6.73
N GLY A 137 3.18 21.82 6.12
CA GLY A 137 2.38 21.13 5.10
C GLY A 137 3.21 20.82 3.86
N CYS A 138 2.87 19.74 3.17
CA CYS A 138 3.56 19.35 1.95
C CYS A 138 3.17 20.27 0.79
N THR A 139 4.11 21.07 0.31
CA THR A 139 3.90 22.01 -0.82
C THR A 139 4.12 21.37 -2.18
N GLU A 140 4.49 20.08 -2.21
CA GLU A 140 4.86 19.37 -3.43
C GLU A 140 4.07 18.07 -3.62
N CYS A 141 3.07 17.82 -2.76
CA CYS A 141 2.28 16.60 -2.80
C CYS A 141 1.22 16.68 -3.91
N LEU A 142 1.42 15.90 -4.98
CA LEU A 142 0.48 15.83 -6.09
C LEU A 142 -0.74 15.02 -5.66
N GLY A 143 -1.93 15.60 -5.79
CA GLY A 143 -3.18 14.85 -5.65
C GLY A 143 -3.36 13.87 -6.80
N ALA A 144 -4.07 12.77 -6.58
CA ALA A 144 -4.46 11.86 -7.66
C ALA A 144 -5.28 12.56 -8.76
N LEU A 145 -5.98 13.63 -8.38
CA LEU A 145 -6.65 14.57 -9.27
C LEU A 145 -6.11 15.98 -9.04
N THR A 146 -5.94 16.73 -10.11
CA THR A 146 -5.81 18.20 -10.05
C THR A 146 -7.15 18.81 -10.46
N ILE A 147 -7.71 19.66 -9.59
CA ILE A 147 -8.98 20.35 -9.81
C ILE A 147 -8.70 21.82 -10.12
N GLY A 148 -9.02 22.26 -11.33
CA GLY A 148 -9.05 23.65 -11.76
C GLY A 148 -10.27 23.90 -12.65
N ASP A 149 -10.10 24.64 -13.75
CA ASP A 149 -11.16 24.80 -14.77
C ASP A 149 -11.57 23.45 -15.41
N SER A 150 -10.69 22.46 -15.32
CA SER A 150 -10.95 21.07 -15.69
C SER A 150 -10.36 20.11 -14.65
N ILE A 151 -10.74 18.83 -14.73
CA ILE A 151 -10.19 17.78 -13.88
C ILE A 151 -9.09 17.03 -14.64
N LYS A 152 -7.86 17.11 -14.14
CA LYS A 152 -6.73 16.31 -14.62
C LYS A 152 -6.51 15.11 -13.71
N ARG A 153 -6.33 13.92 -14.31
CA ARG A 153 -5.93 12.70 -13.59
C ARG A 153 -4.41 12.61 -13.58
N ASN A 154 -3.82 12.53 -12.39
CA ASN A 154 -2.38 12.39 -12.20
C ASN A 154 -2.00 10.92 -12.00
N VAL A 155 -0.69 10.65 -11.89
CA VAL A 155 -0.15 9.29 -11.90
C VAL A 155 -0.76 8.38 -10.81
N SER A 156 -0.99 8.88 -9.60
CA SER A 156 -1.67 8.18 -8.49
C SER A 156 -3.03 7.61 -8.88
N TYR A 157 -3.81 8.33 -9.70
CA TYR A 157 -5.11 7.84 -10.17
C TYR A 157 -4.95 6.55 -10.99
N TYR A 158 -3.92 6.49 -11.85
CA TYR A 158 -3.65 5.33 -12.69
C TYR A 158 -3.01 4.20 -11.90
N ILE A 159 -2.08 4.49 -10.97
CA ILE A 159 -1.49 3.51 -10.06
C ILE A 159 -2.59 2.76 -9.29
N ILE A 160 -3.46 3.48 -8.60
CA ILE A 160 -4.57 2.90 -7.86
C ILE A 160 -5.58 2.25 -8.81
N GLY A 161 -5.80 2.82 -9.99
CA GLY A 161 -6.73 2.29 -11.01
C GLY A 161 -6.34 0.90 -11.54
N HIS A 162 -5.04 0.59 -11.62
CA HIS A 162 -4.55 -0.74 -12.02
C HIS A 162 -4.95 -1.85 -11.04
N ALA A 163 -5.19 -1.52 -9.78
CA ALA A 163 -5.62 -2.46 -8.76
C ALA A 163 -7.11 -2.34 -8.42
N SER A 164 -7.55 -1.18 -7.95
CA SER A 164 -8.89 -0.96 -7.36
C SER A 164 -10.06 -1.27 -8.30
N LYS A 165 -9.88 -1.11 -9.61
CA LYS A 165 -10.92 -1.41 -10.61
C LYS A 165 -11.17 -2.93 -10.76
N PHE A 166 -10.20 -3.76 -10.43
CA PHE A 166 -10.20 -5.20 -10.73
C PHE A 166 -10.11 -6.07 -9.47
N VAL A 167 -9.48 -5.58 -8.41
CA VAL A 167 -9.30 -6.29 -7.14
C VAL A 167 -10.30 -5.74 -6.13
N SER A 168 -11.47 -6.37 -6.05
CA SER A 168 -12.53 -5.96 -5.13
C SER A 168 -12.14 -6.20 -3.66
N PRO A 169 -12.78 -5.50 -2.70
CA PRO A 169 -12.64 -5.83 -1.29
C PRO A 169 -12.85 -7.33 -1.02
N ASN A 170 -12.08 -7.87 -0.07
CA ASN A 170 -12.03 -9.30 0.28
C ASN A 170 -11.46 -10.24 -0.79
N SER A 171 -10.85 -9.71 -1.86
CA SER A 171 -9.99 -10.52 -2.72
C SER A 171 -8.80 -11.07 -1.93
N VAL A 172 -8.35 -12.27 -2.29
CA VAL A 172 -7.25 -12.97 -1.62
C VAL A 172 -6.04 -12.95 -2.55
N ARG A 173 -4.88 -12.50 -2.05
CA ARG A 173 -3.62 -12.65 -2.79
C ARG A 173 -3.30 -14.14 -2.94
N ILE A 174 -3.02 -14.58 -4.15
CA ILE A 174 -2.59 -15.94 -4.45
C ILE A 174 -1.12 -15.95 -4.88
N GLU A 175 -0.51 -17.13 -4.86
CA GLU A 175 0.88 -17.28 -5.29
C GLU A 175 1.04 -17.03 -6.79
N SER A 176 2.14 -16.37 -7.15
CA SER A 176 2.61 -16.19 -8.52
C SER A 176 4.14 -16.20 -8.54
N THR A 177 4.72 -16.63 -9.66
CA THR A 177 6.17 -16.59 -9.85
C THR A 177 6.69 -15.16 -9.78
N SER A 178 7.90 -14.98 -9.25
CA SER A 178 8.55 -13.67 -9.16
C SER A 178 9.68 -13.58 -10.18
N LEU A 179 9.62 -12.58 -11.05
CA LEU A 179 10.67 -12.28 -12.03
C LEU A 179 11.16 -10.86 -11.76
N THR A 180 12.47 -10.66 -11.70
CA THR A 180 13.04 -9.32 -11.41
C THR A 180 12.65 -8.29 -12.47
N SER A 181 12.59 -8.66 -13.75
CA SER A 181 12.17 -7.78 -14.85
C SER A 181 10.66 -7.60 -14.95
N LEU A 182 9.88 -8.50 -14.36
CA LEU A 182 8.41 -8.52 -14.41
C LEU A 182 7.83 -8.76 -13.00
N PRO A 183 8.10 -7.85 -12.04
CA PRO A 183 7.47 -7.93 -10.74
C PRO A 183 5.95 -7.93 -10.92
N ASN A 184 5.27 -8.78 -10.16
CA ASN A 184 3.85 -9.00 -10.32
C ASN A 184 3.18 -9.44 -9.02
N VAL A 185 1.87 -9.28 -8.95
CA VAL A 185 1.04 -9.84 -7.88
C VAL A 185 -0.26 -10.38 -8.47
N ALA A 186 -0.70 -11.51 -7.94
CA ALA A 186 -1.94 -12.16 -8.35
C ALA A 186 -2.96 -12.19 -7.21
N PHE A 187 -4.24 -12.03 -7.55
CA PHE A 187 -5.37 -12.09 -6.65
C PHE A 187 -6.45 -13.03 -7.20
N GLN A 188 -7.19 -13.65 -6.28
CA GLN A 188 -8.49 -14.23 -6.54
C GLN A 188 -9.57 -13.34 -5.93
N THR A 189 -10.48 -12.85 -6.76
CA THR A 189 -11.64 -12.07 -6.31
C THR A 189 -12.71 -12.97 -5.67
N THR A 190 -13.67 -12.35 -4.99
CA THR A 190 -14.78 -13.06 -4.32
C THR A 190 -15.71 -13.78 -5.29
N ASN A 191 -15.79 -13.31 -6.54
CA ASN A 191 -16.54 -13.98 -7.62
C ASN A 191 -15.71 -15.04 -8.37
N GLY A 192 -14.48 -15.33 -7.92
CA GLY A 192 -13.64 -16.40 -8.46
C GLY A 192 -12.69 -16.01 -9.60
N GLN A 193 -12.80 -14.79 -10.14
CA GLN A 193 -11.89 -14.27 -11.17
C GLN A 193 -10.44 -14.21 -10.65
N LYS A 194 -9.50 -14.34 -11.57
CA LYS A 194 -8.07 -14.17 -11.32
C LYS A 194 -7.65 -12.82 -11.88
N VAL A 195 -6.91 -12.07 -11.08
CA VAL A 195 -6.36 -10.76 -11.47
C VAL A 195 -4.87 -10.82 -11.30
N LEU A 196 -4.12 -10.53 -12.35
CA LEU A 196 -2.66 -10.42 -12.33
C LEU A 196 -2.25 -9.01 -12.72
N ILE A 197 -1.53 -8.33 -11.83
CA ILE A 197 -0.92 -7.04 -12.11
C ILE A 197 0.56 -7.29 -12.36
N VAL A 198 1.07 -6.87 -13.51
CA VAL A 198 2.47 -7.04 -13.94
C VAL A 198 3.04 -5.67 -14.29
N LEU A 199 4.20 -5.34 -13.74
CA LEU A 199 4.99 -4.19 -14.16
C LEU A 199 6.14 -4.71 -15.03
N ASN A 200 6.37 -4.12 -16.20
CA ASN A 200 7.65 -4.22 -16.89
C ASN A 200 8.64 -3.25 -16.25
N ASP A 201 9.54 -3.78 -15.43
CA ASP A 201 10.53 -2.98 -14.69
C ASP A 201 11.83 -2.78 -15.49
N THR A 202 11.72 -2.71 -16.82
CA THR A 202 12.85 -2.53 -17.74
C THR A 202 12.58 -1.41 -18.74
N ASP A 203 13.65 -0.93 -19.39
CA ASP A 203 13.59 0.12 -20.39
C ASP A 203 13.37 -0.43 -21.82
N GLN A 204 13.00 -1.71 -21.95
CA GLN A 204 12.72 -2.38 -23.22
C GLN A 204 11.38 -3.11 -23.15
N ALA A 205 10.76 -3.36 -24.30
CA ALA A 205 9.56 -4.20 -24.33
C ALA A 205 9.87 -5.62 -23.82
N GLN A 206 8.96 -6.21 -23.05
CA GLN A 206 9.11 -7.55 -22.48
C GLN A 206 7.97 -8.45 -22.94
N LYS A 207 8.31 -9.52 -23.66
CA LYS A 207 7.39 -10.61 -23.98
C LYS A 207 7.39 -11.65 -22.88
N PHE A 208 6.22 -12.08 -22.45
CA PHE A 208 6.07 -13.11 -21.43
C PHE A 208 4.80 -13.93 -21.64
N SER A 209 4.64 -14.98 -20.83
CA SER A 209 3.47 -15.84 -20.88
C SER A 209 2.87 -16.00 -19.49
N ILE A 210 1.54 -15.84 -19.41
CA ILE A 210 0.74 -16.12 -18.22
C ILE A 210 0.27 -17.56 -18.32
N ARG A 211 0.62 -18.39 -17.33
CA ARG A 211 0.24 -19.81 -17.27
C ARG A 211 -0.65 -20.08 -16.08
N PHE A 212 -1.80 -20.70 -16.31
CA PHE A 212 -2.74 -21.07 -15.26
C PHE A 212 -3.53 -22.33 -15.67
N ALA A 213 -3.56 -23.34 -14.80
CA ALA A 213 -4.30 -24.59 -15.01
C ALA A 213 -4.09 -25.23 -16.40
N GLY A 214 -2.83 -25.32 -16.85
CA GLY A 214 -2.46 -25.91 -18.15
C GLY A 214 -2.74 -25.01 -19.37
N LYS A 215 -3.38 -23.85 -19.19
CA LYS A 215 -3.58 -22.85 -20.26
C LYS A 215 -2.45 -21.83 -20.26
N THR A 216 -2.16 -21.28 -21.44
CA THR A 216 -1.12 -20.26 -21.65
C THR A 216 -1.67 -19.11 -22.48
N ALA A 217 -1.42 -17.88 -22.04
CA ALA A 217 -1.61 -16.67 -22.83
C ALA A 217 -0.27 -15.95 -22.99
N SER A 218 0.15 -15.68 -24.21
CA SER A 218 1.36 -14.90 -24.50
C SER A 218 1.00 -13.43 -24.72
N THR A 219 1.80 -12.53 -24.15
CA THR A 219 1.58 -11.08 -24.21
C THR A 219 2.90 -10.33 -24.16
N GLU A 220 2.83 -9.03 -24.39
CA GLU A 220 3.96 -8.11 -24.34
C GLU A 220 3.56 -6.86 -23.54
N LEU A 221 4.51 -6.30 -22.79
CA LEU A 221 4.39 -4.98 -22.19
C LEU A 221 5.49 -4.07 -22.74
N PRO A 222 5.17 -2.84 -23.18
CA PRO A 222 6.17 -1.81 -23.47
C PRO A 222 7.06 -1.53 -22.26
N ALA A 223 8.20 -0.87 -22.50
CA ALA A 223 9.10 -0.41 -21.45
C ALA A 223 8.34 0.36 -20.34
N SER A 224 8.64 0.08 -19.08
CA SER A 224 8.04 0.74 -17.90
C SER A 224 6.50 0.65 -17.79
N ALA A 225 5.82 -0.16 -18.61
CA ALA A 225 4.37 -0.27 -18.61
C ALA A 225 3.84 -1.21 -17.52
N VAL A 226 2.63 -0.91 -17.03
CA VAL A 226 1.87 -1.77 -16.11
C VAL A 226 0.69 -2.38 -16.87
N GLY A 227 0.51 -3.69 -16.73
CA GLY A 227 -0.64 -4.42 -17.28
C GLY A 227 -1.45 -5.08 -16.17
N THR A 228 -2.78 -4.98 -16.26
CA THR A 228 -3.70 -5.73 -15.41
C THR A 228 -4.47 -6.74 -16.27
N PHE A 229 -4.28 -8.02 -15.99
CA PHE A 229 -4.88 -9.13 -16.74
C PHE A 229 -5.94 -9.81 -15.87
N VAL A 230 -7.10 -10.10 -16.45
CA VAL A 230 -8.24 -10.70 -15.74
C VAL A 230 -8.75 -11.90 -16.52
N TRP A 231 -8.99 -13.02 -15.85
CA TRP A 231 -9.57 -14.24 -16.44
C TRP A 231 -10.34 -15.09 -15.43
#